data_AF-A0A957LA57-F1
#
_entry.id   AF-A0A957LA57-F1
#
_cell.length_a   1.000
_cell.length_b   1.000
_cell.length_c   1.000
_cell.angle_alpha   90.00
_cell.angle_beta   90.00
_cell.angle_gamma   90.00
#
_symmetry.space_group_name_H-M   'P 1'
#
loop_
_entity.id
_entity.type
_entity.pdbx_description
1 polymer ?
#
loop_
_entity_poly.entity_id
_entity_poly.type
_entity_poly.pdbx_seq_one_letter_code
_entity_poly.pdbx_strand_id
1 'polypeptide(L)'
;MDTASAYIPMDWRQAIAKGETLPEWQDGAVLFADISGFTPLTEALARELGPKRGAEELTIHLNNVYDALITELHRLGGSVISFSGDAITCWFYKDLDGRLATACGLAMQAAMQQFAQIKTHSGNTVSLGMKA
;
A
#
# COMPACT_ATOMS: atom_id res chain seq x y z
N MET A 1 -9.74 3.85 18.89
CA MET A 1 -11.07 4.04 18.28
C MET A 1 -10.83 4.09 16.79
N ASP A 2 -11.18 3.02 16.08
CA ASP A 2 -11.10 3.00 14.63
C ASP A 2 -12.12 4.00 14.09
N THR A 3 -11.62 5.13 13.62
CA THR A 3 -12.43 6.16 12.99
C THR A 3 -12.89 5.63 11.64
N ALA A 4 -14.19 5.68 11.35
CA ALA A 4 -14.78 5.26 10.07
C ALA A 4 -14.08 5.87 8.83
N SER A 5 -13.37 7.00 9.01
CA SER A 5 -12.52 7.63 8.01
C SER A 5 -11.40 6.73 7.46
N ALA A 6 -10.95 5.71 8.18
CA ALA A 6 -9.94 4.76 7.68
C ALA A 6 -10.45 3.95 6.48
N TYR A 7 -11.77 3.83 6.33
CA TYR A 7 -12.43 3.09 5.24
C TYR A 7 -12.94 4.02 4.12
N ILE A 8 -12.64 5.32 4.18
CA ILE A 8 -13.06 6.31 3.20
C ILE A 8 -11.81 6.86 2.48
N PRO A 9 -11.72 6.74 1.14
CA PRO A 9 -10.61 7.30 0.37
C PRO A 9 -10.37 8.80 0.66
N MET A 10 -9.12 9.24 0.52
CA MET A 10 -8.69 10.57 0.97
C MET A 10 -9.42 11.70 0.24
N ASP A 11 -9.62 11.58 -1.07
CA ASP A 11 -10.40 12.50 -1.90
C ASP A 11 -11.84 12.66 -1.41
N TRP A 12 -12.53 11.56 -1.10
CA TRP A 12 -13.87 11.58 -0.51
C TRP A 12 -13.89 12.26 0.85
N ARG A 13 -12.90 11.97 1.72
CA ARG A 13 -12.79 12.63 3.03
C ARG A 13 -12.61 14.14 2.88
N GLN A 14 -11.77 14.57 1.94
CA GLN A 14 -11.54 15.99 1.66
C GLN A 14 -12.80 16.67 1.11
N ALA A 15 -13.53 16.02 0.19
CA ALA A 15 -14.76 16.54 -0.36
C ALA A 15 -15.84 16.70 0.73
N ILE A 16 -16.06 15.66 1.54
CA ILE A 16 -17.01 15.68 2.67
C ILE A 16 -16.65 16.80 3.66
N ALA A 17 -15.36 16.95 4.00
CA ALA A 17 -14.91 17.99 4.93
C ALA A 17 -15.14 19.42 4.39
N LYS A 18 -15.17 19.61 3.07
CA LYS A 18 -15.46 20.89 2.41
C LYS A 18 -16.95 21.11 2.13
N GLY A 19 -17.80 20.12 2.36
CA GLY A 19 -19.20 20.15 1.92
C GLY A 19 -19.36 20.06 0.40
N GLU A 20 -18.37 19.48 -0.28
CA GLU A 20 -18.34 19.28 -1.74
C GLU A 20 -18.76 17.85 -2.10
N THR A 21 -19.25 17.66 -3.31
CA THR A 21 -19.48 16.34 -3.91
C THR A 21 -18.42 16.05 -4.97
N LEU A 22 -17.94 14.81 -5.03
CA LEU A 22 -17.11 14.38 -6.15
C LEU A 22 -17.98 14.07 -7.38
N PRO A 23 -17.55 14.42 -8.60
CA PRO A 23 -18.22 14.00 -9.82
C PRO A 23 -18.26 12.47 -9.95
N GLU A 24 -19.31 11.94 -10.57
CA GLU A 24 -19.43 10.51 -10.89
C GLU A 24 -18.30 10.05 -11.82
N TRP A 25 -17.95 10.89 -12.80
CA TRP A 25 -16.89 10.64 -13.78
C TRP A 25 -15.76 11.65 -13.59
N GLN A 26 -14.53 11.15 -13.49
CA GLN A 26 -13.35 11.96 -13.26
C GLN A 26 -12.19 11.47 -14.13
N ASP A 27 -11.40 12.40 -14.63
CA ASP A 27 -10.18 12.13 -15.39
C ASP A 27 -8.95 12.23 -14.48
N GLY A 28 -7.97 11.37 -14.72
CA GLY A 28 -6.77 11.26 -13.90
C GLY A 28 -5.94 10.03 -14.26
N ALA A 29 -5.03 9.66 -13.37
CA ALA A 29 -4.19 8.48 -13.52
C ALA A 29 -4.46 7.45 -12.43
N VAL A 30 -4.28 6.18 -12.79
CA VAL A 30 -4.31 5.04 -11.87
C VAL A 30 -2.90 4.48 -11.77
N LEU A 31 -2.42 4.30 -10.55
CA LEU A 31 -1.23 3.51 -10.25
C LEU A 31 -1.66 2.19 -9.63
N PHE A 32 -1.25 1.09 -10.24
CA PHE A 32 -1.37 -0.25 -9.67
C PHE A 32 0.00 -0.68 -9.15
N ALA A 33 0.15 -0.77 -7.83
CA ALA A 33 1.42 -1.13 -7.19
C ALA A 33 1.31 -2.53 -6.58
N ASP A 34 2.13 -3.45 -7.07
CA ASP A 34 2.12 -4.87 -6.69
C ASP A 34 3.39 -5.20 -5.88
N ILE A 35 3.21 -5.78 -4.69
CA ILE A 35 4.30 -6.13 -3.79
C ILE A 35 4.80 -7.54 -4.15
N SER A 36 6.12 -7.69 -4.26
CA SER A 36 6.80 -8.97 -4.47
C SER A 36 7.37 -9.50 -3.16
N GLY A 37 7.59 -10.82 -3.10
CA GLY A 37 8.17 -11.48 -1.93
C GLY A 37 7.15 -11.88 -0.84
N PHE A 38 5.86 -11.64 -1.10
CA PHE A 38 4.79 -11.91 -0.13
C PHE A 38 4.57 -13.40 0.15
N THR A 39 4.51 -14.22 -0.91
CA THR A 39 4.34 -15.68 -0.78
C THR A 39 5.50 -16.32 -0.02
N PRO A 40 6.79 -16.06 -0.35
CA PRO A 40 7.91 -16.57 0.43
C PRO A 40 7.87 -16.17 1.92
N LEU A 41 7.47 -14.93 2.24
CA LEU A 41 7.34 -14.47 3.62
C LEU A 41 6.25 -15.25 4.36
N THR A 42 5.08 -15.40 3.73
CA THR A 42 3.94 -16.15 4.27
C THR A 42 4.34 -17.59 4.57
N GLU A 43 5.00 -18.27 3.64
CA GLU A 43 5.46 -19.65 3.80
C GLU A 43 6.51 -19.79 4.92
N ALA A 44 7.46 -18.85 5.00
CA ALA A 44 8.47 -18.84 6.05
C ALA A 44 7.83 -18.68 7.44
N LEU A 45 6.95 -17.70 7.61
CA LEU A 45 6.27 -17.44 8.89
C LEU A 45 5.36 -18.60 9.30
N ALA A 46 4.61 -19.18 8.36
CA ALA A 46 3.76 -20.34 8.62
C ALA A 46 4.57 -21.57 9.06
N ARG A 47 5.76 -21.79 8.45
CA ARG A 47 6.67 -22.88 8.83
C ARG A 47 7.28 -22.67 10.21
N GLU A 48 7.68 -21.45 10.54
CA GLU A 48 8.39 -21.14 11.77
C GLU A 48 7.47 -21.03 13.00
N LEU A 49 6.29 -20.43 12.83
CA LEU A 49 5.40 -20.05 13.93
C LEU A 49 4.09 -20.83 13.94
N GLY A 50 3.85 -21.65 12.92
CA GLY A 50 2.58 -22.30 12.67
C GLY A 50 1.54 -21.35 12.05
N PRO A 51 0.38 -21.89 11.61
CA PRO A 51 -0.57 -21.16 10.76
C PRO A 51 -1.22 -19.94 11.45
N LYS A 52 -1.50 -20.02 12.76
CA LYS A 52 -2.15 -18.91 13.47
C LYS A 52 -1.18 -17.75 13.73
N ARG A 53 -0.08 -18.01 14.42
CA ARG A 53 0.92 -16.99 14.76
C ARG A 53 1.66 -16.47 13.52
N GLY A 54 1.88 -17.32 12.52
CA GLY A 54 2.46 -16.89 11.24
C GLY A 54 1.57 -15.87 10.52
N ALA A 55 0.25 -16.04 10.56
CA ALA A 55 -0.70 -15.08 9.98
C ALA A 55 -0.75 -13.75 10.74
N GLU A 56 -0.62 -13.78 12.07
CA GLU A 56 -0.53 -12.57 12.90
C GLU A 56 0.73 -11.75 12.58
N GLU A 57 1.90 -12.38 12.56
CA GLU A 57 3.16 -11.71 12.19
C GLU A 57 3.16 -11.20 10.75
N LEU A 58 2.57 -11.98 9.83
CA LEU A 58 2.42 -11.57 8.43
C LEU A 58 1.61 -10.27 8.32
N THR A 59 0.54 -10.16 9.10
CA THR A 59 -0.32 -8.97 9.14
C THR A 59 0.46 -7.75 9.64
N ILE A 60 1.33 -7.91 10.63
CA ILE A 60 2.20 -6.83 11.13
C ILE A 60 3.14 -6.34 10.02
N HIS A 61 3.80 -7.25 9.31
CA HIS A 61 4.68 -6.89 8.19
C HIS A 61 3.93 -6.21 7.05
N LEU A 62 2.73 -6.72 6.70
CA LEU A 62 1.86 -6.09 5.70
C LEU A 62 1.49 -4.67 6.05
N ASN A 63 1.01 -4.45 7.29
CA ASN A 63 0.58 -3.14 7.71
C ASN A 63 1.74 -2.13 7.63
N ASN A 64 2.93 -2.52 8.07
CA ASN A 64 4.12 -1.64 7.96
C ASN A 64 4.47 -1.31 6.51
N VAL A 65 4.35 -2.27 5.59
CA VAL A 65 4.57 -2.03 4.16
C VAL A 65 3.51 -1.09 3.61
N TYR A 66 2.23 -1.38 3.84
CA TYR A 66 1.15 -0.53 3.37
C TYR A 66 1.21 0.88 3.95
N ASP A 67 1.57 1.05 5.22
CA ASP A 67 1.75 2.37 5.84
C ASP A 67 2.83 3.18 5.11
N ALA A 68 3.96 2.57 4.74
CA ALA A 68 5.00 3.23 3.97
C ALA A 68 4.54 3.63 2.56
N LEU A 69 3.84 2.74 1.87
CA LEU A 69 3.31 3.01 0.52
C LEU A 69 2.23 4.09 0.53
N ILE A 70 1.29 3.99 1.46
CA ILE A 70 0.17 4.93 1.63
C ILE A 70 0.69 6.30 2.07
N THR A 71 1.76 6.36 2.85
CA THR A 71 2.43 7.63 3.20
C THR A 71 2.92 8.35 1.93
N GLU A 72 3.61 7.66 1.02
CA GLU A 72 4.07 8.26 -0.24
C GLU A 72 2.90 8.64 -1.16
N LEU A 73 1.86 7.81 -1.19
CA LEU A 73 0.63 8.11 -1.93
C LEU A 73 -0.03 9.41 -1.45
N HIS A 74 -0.30 9.51 -0.15
CA HIS A 74 -0.94 10.68 0.44
C HIS A 74 -0.06 11.93 0.32
N ARG A 75 1.27 11.79 0.41
CA ARG A 75 2.23 12.91 0.22
C ARG A 75 2.10 13.54 -1.18
N LEU A 76 1.76 12.73 -2.19
CA LEU A 76 1.55 13.17 -3.56
C LEU A 76 0.07 13.46 -3.89
N GLY A 77 -0.82 13.45 -2.89
CA GLY A 77 -2.23 13.77 -3.06
C GLY A 77 -3.08 12.66 -3.68
N GLY A 78 -2.54 11.44 -3.81
CA GLY A 78 -3.30 10.30 -4.32
C GLY A 78 -4.18 9.64 -3.26
N SER A 79 -5.16 8.86 -3.71
CA SER A 79 -6.10 8.15 -2.84
C SER A 79 -6.05 6.64 -3.06
N VAL A 80 -6.14 5.87 -1.98
CA VAL A 80 -6.31 4.41 -2.06
C VAL A 80 -7.73 4.11 -2.53
N ILE A 81 -7.86 3.37 -3.62
CA ILE A 81 -9.15 2.90 -4.14
C ILE A 81 -9.47 1.51 -3.63
N SER A 82 -8.49 0.60 -3.64
CA SER A 82 -8.69 -0.78 -3.20
C SER A 82 -7.38 -1.48 -2.88
N PHE A 83 -7.49 -2.53 -2.07
CA PHE A 83 -6.43 -3.52 -1.84
C PHE A 83 -6.83 -4.82 -2.52
N SER A 84 -5.88 -5.45 -3.20
CA SER A 84 -6.06 -6.68 -3.97
C SER A 84 -4.95 -7.67 -3.62
N GLY A 85 -5.14 -8.43 -2.53
CA GLY A 85 -4.12 -9.33 -2.01
C GLY A 85 -2.90 -8.55 -1.49
N ASP A 86 -1.79 -8.62 -2.21
CA ASP A 86 -0.52 -7.93 -2.00
C ASP A 86 -0.33 -6.71 -2.92
N ALA A 87 -1.39 -6.26 -3.60
CA ALA A 87 -1.36 -5.07 -4.44
C ALA A 87 -2.29 -3.96 -3.91
N ILE A 88 -1.94 -2.72 -4.24
CA ILE A 88 -2.72 -1.52 -3.94
C ILE A 88 -3.05 -0.75 -5.22
N THR A 89 -4.32 -0.38 -5.39
CA THR A 89 -4.79 0.46 -6.49
C THR A 89 -4.96 1.89 -6.00
N CYS A 90 -4.27 2.81 -6.67
CA CYS A 90 -4.17 4.21 -6.28
C CYS A 90 -4.73 5.13 -7.38
N TRP A 91 -5.38 6.21 -6.98
CA TRP A 91 -5.98 7.21 -7.87
C TRP A 91 -5.37 8.58 -7.69
N PHE A 92 -5.12 9.27 -8.81
CA PHE A 92 -4.63 10.64 -8.85
C PHE A 92 -5.57 11.50 -9.71
N TYR A 93 -6.37 12.33 -9.05
CA TYR A 93 -7.30 13.24 -9.71
C TYR A 93 -6.55 14.27 -10.58
N LYS A 94 -7.00 14.46 -11.82
CA LYS A 94 -6.42 15.41 -12.81
C LYS A 94 -4.95 15.17 -13.19
N ASP A 95 -4.39 14.01 -12.86
CA ASP A 95 -3.05 13.61 -13.32
C ASP A 95 -3.08 13.09 -14.77
N LEU A 96 -3.48 13.93 -15.71
CA LEU A 96 -3.77 13.53 -17.10
C LEU A 96 -2.54 13.02 -17.87
N ASP A 97 -1.34 13.41 -17.44
CA ASP A 97 -0.08 12.97 -18.03
C ASP A 97 0.65 11.92 -17.18
N GLY A 98 0.02 11.45 -16.09
CA GLY A 98 0.52 10.36 -15.24
C GLY A 98 1.78 10.70 -14.46
N ARG A 99 2.17 11.98 -14.35
CA ARG A 99 3.42 12.38 -13.69
C ARG A 99 3.37 12.13 -12.19
N LEU A 100 2.23 12.41 -11.54
CA LEU A 100 2.07 12.15 -10.10
C LEU A 100 2.05 10.66 -9.81
N ALA A 101 1.32 9.88 -10.61
CA ALA A 101 1.28 8.42 -10.51
C ALA A 101 2.67 7.81 -10.69
N THR A 102 3.42 8.26 -11.70
CA THR A 102 4.79 7.78 -11.96
C THR A 102 5.74 8.17 -10.82
N ALA A 103 5.68 9.43 -10.37
CA ALA A 103 6.50 9.89 -9.24
C ALA A 103 6.17 9.13 -7.95
N CYS A 104 4.90 8.78 -7.74
CA CYS A 104 4.47 7.97 -6.61
C CYS A 104 5.01 6.54 -6.70
N GLY A 105 4.92 5.90 -7.86
CA GLY A 105 5.51 4.57 -8.08
C GLY A 105 7.01 4.55 -7.77
N LEU A 106 7.76 5.54 -8.26
CA LEU A 106 9.19 5.66 -7.96
C LEU A 106 9.47 5.90 -6.47
N ALA A 107 8.67 6.74 -5.81
CA ALA A 107 8.79 6.99 -4.38
C ALA A 107 8.47 5.73 -3.55
N MET A 108 7.44 4.97 -3.94
CA MET A 108 7.08 3.68 -3.35
C MET A 108 8.21 2.66 -3.52
N GLN A 109 8.83 2.57 -4.69
CA GLN A 109 10.01 1.70 -4.91
C GLN A 109 11.18 2.07 -3.99
N ALA A 110 11.43 3.36 -3.79
CA ALA A 110 12.46 3.84 -2.87
C ALA A 110 12.11 3.52 -1.41
N ALA A 111 10.86 3.76 -0.99
CA ALA A 111 10.38 3.43 0.34
C ALA A 111 10.48 1.92 0.63
N MET A 112 10.26 1.06 -0.37
CA MET A 112 10.37 -0.39 -0.24
C MET A 112 11.78 -0.89 0.10
N GLN A 113 12.83 -0.08 -0.11
CA GLN A 113 14.20 -0.47 0.24
C GLN A 113 14.37 -0.79 1.73
N GLN A 114 13.57 -0.18 2.61
CA GLN A 114 13.60 -0.50 4.05
C GLN A 114 13.09 -1.91 4.39
N PHE A 115 12.36 -2.55 3.46
CA PHE A 115 11.83 -3.90 3.59
C PHE A 115 12.58 -4.93 2.74
N ALA A 116 13.70 -4.52 2.14
CA ALA A 116 14.51 -5.41 1.30
C ALA A 116 15.14 -6.58 2.09
N GLN A 117 15.23 -6.46 3.43
CA GLN A 117 15.75 -7.49 4.32
C GLN A 117 14.91 -7.60 5.59
N ILE A 118 13.87 -8.44 5.55
CA ILE A 118 13.07 -8.80 6.73
C ILE A 118 13.68 -10.04 7.36
N LYS A 119 14.14 -9.92 8.60
CA LYS A 119 14.62 -11.04 9.40
C LYS A 119 13.46 -11.67 10.16
N THR A 120 13.26 -12.97 9.97
CA THR A 120 12.29 -13.74 10.76
C THR A 120 12.89 -14.17 12.10
N HIS A 121 12.05 -14.68 13.01
CA HIS A 121 12.48 -15.14 14.33
C HIS A 121 13.52 -16.28 14.27
N SER A 122 13.50 -17.10 13.22
CA SER A 122 14.49 -18.18 13.02
C SER A 122 15.84 -17.70 12.47
N GLY A 123 15.95 -16.43 12.06
CA GLY A 123 17.12 -15.87 11.39
C GLY A 123 17.09 -15.97 9.86
N ASN A 124 16.00 -16.48 9.25
CA ASN A 124 15.82 -16.41 7.80
C ASN A 124 15.66 -14.94 7.35
N THR A 125 16.20 -14.61 6.19
CA THR A 125 16.02 -13.30 5.57
C THR A 125 15.13 -13.43 4.34
N VAL A 126 14.02 -12.70 4.33
CA VAL A 126 13.12 -12.59 3.19
C VAL A 126 13.15 -11.16 2.68
N SER A 127 13.10 -10.97 1.37
CA SER A 127 13.07 -9.66 0.75
C SER A 127 11.68 -9.33 0.26
N LEU A 128 11.17 -8.15 0.62
CA LEU A 128 10.01 -7.56 -0.04
C LEU A 128 10.46 -6.44 -0.96
N GLY A 129 9.73 -6.25 -2.06
CA GLY A 129 9.98 -5.17 -3.01
C GLY A 129 8.72 -4.84 -3.79
N MET A 130 8.78 -3.84 -4.66
CA MET A 130 7.67 -3.55 -5.59
C MET A 130 8.01 -4.10 -6.96
N LYS A 131 7.05 -4.74 -7.64
CA LYS A 131 7.24 -5.18 -9.02
C LYS A 131 7.46 -3.97 -9.93
N ALA A 132 8.37 -4.13 -10.90
CA ALA A 132 8.68 -3.13 -11.92
C ALA A 132 7.95 -3.45 -13.22
#